data_AF-A0A7G6U1X2-F1
#
_entry.id   AF-A0A7G6U1X2-F1
#
_cell.length_a   1.000
_cell.length_b   1.000
_cell.length_c   1.000
_cell.angle_alpha   90.00
_cell.angle_beta   90.00
_cell.angle_gamma   90.00
#
_symmetry.space_group_name_H-M   'P 1'
#
loop_
_entity.id
_entity.type
_entity.pdbx_description
1 polymer ?
#
loop_
_entity_poly.entity_id
_entity_poly.type
_entity_poly.pdbx_seq_one_letter_code
_entity_poly.pdbx_strand_id
1 'polypeptide(L)' 'MINLETYAHGIREALDECHEHMSPMEAGELQIGKRATGGDWQDITAETIDRHKKMITTYEGILKVLSAKLQGGF' A
#
# COMPACT_ATOMS: atom_id res chain seq x y z
N MET A 1 22.55 -7.86 10.63
CA MET A 1 21.99 -6.63 11.23
C MET A 1 21.21 -5.93 10.12
N ILE A 2 19.91 -5.69 10.29
CA ILE A 2 19.11 -4.99 9.26
C ILE A 2 19.50 -3.51 9.29
N ASN A 3 19.85 -2.93 8.15
CA ASN A 3 20.00 -1.49 8.03
C ASN A 3 18.60 -0.85 8.05
N LEU A 4 18.29 -0.13 9.14
CA LEU A 4 16.99 0.49 9.34
C LEU A 4 16.70 1.58 8.30
N GLU A 5 17.71 2.25 7.76
CA GLU A 5 17.53 3.24 6.69
C GLU A 5 17.15 2.57 5.37
N THR A 6 17.83 1.48 5.01
CA THR A 6 17.48 0.68 3.82
C THR A 6 16.08 0.10 3.95
N TYR A 7 15.70 -0.38 5.13
CA TYR A 7 14.35 -0.87 5.37
C TYR A 7 13.30 0.25 5.28
N ALA A 8 13.57 1.41 5.88
CA ALA A 8 12.68 2.57 5.76
C ALA A 8 12.54 3.05 4.32
N HIS A 9 13.60 2.99 3.51
CA HIS A 9 13.54 3.32 2.09
C HIS A 9 12.59 2.39 1.34
N GLY A 10 12.72 1.06 1.51
CA GLY A 10 11.82 0.11 0.85
C GLY A 10 10.35 0.26 1.27
N ILE A 11 10.08 0.68 2.52
CA ILE A 11 8.70 0.98 2.95
C ILE A 11 8.16 2.25 2.28
N ARG A 12 9.00 3.26 2.00
CA ARG A 12 8.59 4.45 1.25
C ARG A 12 8.27 4.10 -0.21
N GLU A 13 9.12 3.30 -0.85
CA GLU A 13 8.86 2.82 -2.22
C GLU A 13 7.53 2.05 -2.30
N ALA A 14 7.29 1.12 -1.37
CA ALA A 14 6.02 0.39 -1.32
C ALA A 14 4.80 1.29 -1.06
N LEU A 15 4.97 2.41 -0.36
CA LEU A 15 3.91 3.40 -0.13
C LEU A 15 3.63 4.21 -1.40
N ASP A 16 4.68 4.64 -2.11
CA ASP A 16 4.56 5.31 -3.41
C ASP A 16 3.86 4.39 -4.43
N GLU A 17 4.26 3.12 -4.52
CA GLU A 17 3.60 2.12 -5.36
C GLU A 17 2.10 1.96 -5.02
N CYS A 18 1.73 1.98 -3.73
CA CYS A 18 0.33 1.88 -3.33
C CYS A 18 -0.48 3.09 -3.84
N HIS A 19 0.09 4.30 -3.77
CA HIS A 19 -0.55 5.51 -4.27
C HIS A 19 -0.66 5.51 -5.80
N GLU A 20 0.40 5.11 -6.50
CA GLU A 20 0.42 5.02 -7.97
C GLU A 20 -0.61 4.02 -8.48
N HIS A 21 -0.72 2.85 -7.87
CA HIS A 21 -1.72 1.86 -8.26
C HIS A 21 -3.15 2.32 -7.98
N MET A 22 -3.37 3.02 -6.85
CA MET A 22 -4.70 3.43 -6.43
C MET A 22 -5.23 4.63 -7.21
N SER A 23 -4.36 5.56 -7.61
CA SER A 23 -4.73 6.79 -8.32
C SER A 23 -5.68 6.59 -9.52
N PRO A 24 -5.37 5.73 -10.52
CA PRO A 24 -6.27 5.52 -11.66
C PRO A 24 -7.59 4.84 -11.25
N MET A 25 -7.60 4.03 -10.19
CA MET A 25 -8.84 3.43 -9.68
C MET A 25 -9.75 4.47 -9.02
N GLU A 26 -9.18 5.41 -8.25
CA GLU A 26 -9.94 6.50 -7.64
C GLU A 26 -10.43 7.54 -8.67
N ALA A 27 -9.68 7.76 -9.74
CA ALA A 27 -10.07 8.60 -10.86
C ALA A 27 -11.15 7.95 -11.76
N GLY A 28 -11.46 6.66 -11.56
CA GLY A 28 -12.37 5.90 -12.42
C GLY A 28 -11.77 5.56 -13.79
N GLU A 29 -10.46 5.72 -13.95
CA GLU A 29 -9.70 5.42 -15.17
C GLU A 29 -9.34 3.92 -15.27
N LEU A 30 -9.36 3.21 -14.14
CA LEU A 30 -9.09 1.78 -14.05
C LEU A 30 -10.13 1.06 -13.18
N GLN A 31 -10.71 -0.01 -13.72
CA GLN A 31 -11.53 -0.95 -12.95
C GLN A 31 -10.84 -2.31 -12.81
N ILE A 32 -10.97 -2.91 -11.63
CA ILE A 32 -10.43 -4.24 -11.33
C ILE A 32 -11.57 -5.25 -11.30
N GLY A 33 -11.48 -6.23 -12.20
CA GLY A 33 -12.36 -7.39 -12.20
C GLY A 33 -11.72 -8.57 -11.46
N LYS A 34 -12.52 -9.32 -10.71
CA LYS A 34 -12.17 -10.65 -10.24
C LYS A 34 -13.19 -11.66 -10.73
N ARG A 35 -12.71 -12.82 -11.15
CA ARG A 35 -13.54 -13.93 -11.62
C ARG A 35 -13.15 -15.20 -10.90
N ALA A 36 -14.10 -15.84 -10.24
CA ALA A 36 -13.93 -17.20 -9.76
C ALA A 36 -14.05 -18.18 -10.93
N THR A 37 -13.40 -19.35 -10.84
CA THR A 37 -13.44 -20.37 -11.90
C THR A 37 -14.89 -20.69 -12.29
N GLY A 38 -15.24 -20.41 -13.56
CA GLY A 38 -16.57 -20.66 -14.11
C GLY A 38 -17.66 -19.65 -13.75
N GLY A 39 -17.38 -18.62 -12.93
CA GLY A 39 -18.36 -17.58 -12.56
C GLY A 39 -18.37 -16.38 -13.51
N ASP A 40 -19.11 -15.34 -13.16
CA ASP A 40 -19.07 -14.04 -13.87
C ASP A 40 -17.94 -13.14 -13.33
N TRP A 41 -17.59 -12.12 -14.10
CA TRP A 41 -16.70 -11.06 -13.62
C TRP A 41 -17.42 -10.20 -12.58
N GLN A 42 -16.75 -9.96 -11.46
CA GLN A 42 -17.20 -9.06 -10.41
C GLN A 42 -16.27 -7.86 -10.36
N ASP A 43 -16.83 -6.65 -10.37
CA ASP A 43 -16.07 -5.43 -10.09
C ASP A 43 -15.67 -5.42 -8.61
N ILE A 44 -14.37 -5.42 -8.36
CA ILE A 44 -13.76 -5.37 -7.02
C ILE A 44 -12.89 -4.13 -6.85
N THR A 45 -13.10 -3.09 -7.67
CA THR A 45 -12.29 -1.86 -7.63
C THR A 45 -12.34 -1.21 -6.25
N ALA A 46 -13.54 -1.11 -5.66
CA ALA A 46 -13.72 -0.53 -4.33
C ALA A 46 -13.03 -1.34 -3.21
N GLU A 47 -13.11 -2.68 -3.26
CA GLU A 47 -12.40 -3.56 -2.32
C GLU A 47 -10.89 -3.41 -2.47
N THR A 48 -10.42 -3.29 -3.71
CA THR A 48 -9.00 -3.12 -4.02
C THR A 48 -8.48 -1.78 -3.50
N ILE A 49 -9.23 -0.69 -3.66
CA ILE A 49 -8.91 0.64 -3.09
C ILE A 49 -8.85 0.55 -1.56
N ASP A 50 -9.84 -0.04 -0.90
CA ASP A 50 -9.88 -0.18 0.55
C ASP A 50 -8.67 -0.98 1.09
N ARG A 51 -8.26 -2.03 0.37
CA ARG A 51 -7.06 -2.79 0.70
C ARG A 51 -5.79 -1.94 0.61
N HIS A 52 -5.62 -1.15 -0.45
CA HIS A 52 -4.45 -0.26 -0.59
C HIS A 52 -4.42 0.79 0.51
N LYS A 53 -5.57 1.39 0.88
CA LYS A 53 -5.67 2.33 2.01
C LYS A 53 -5.20 1.72 3.32
N LYS A 54 -5.59 0.47 3.62
CA LYS A 54 -5.12 -0.26 4.82
C LYS A 54 -3.62 -0.53 4.76
N MET A 55 -3.07 -0.84 3.59
CA MET A 55 -1.62 -1.02 3.41
C MET A 55 -0.85 0.27 3.65
N ILE A 56 -1.32 1.39 3.08
CA ILE A 56 -0.76 2.73 3.30
C ILE A 56 -0.72 3.05 4.81
N THR A 57 -1.85 2.94 5.51
CA THR A 57 -1.89 3.18 6.96
C THR A 57 -0.89 2.32 7.74
N THR A 58 -0.70 1.07 7.31
CA THR A 58 0.28 0.16 7.94
C THR A 58 1.71 0.63 7.67
N TYR A 59 2.04 0.99 6.44
CA TYR A 59 3.37 1.47 6.05
C TYR A 59 3.72 2.81 6.71
N GLU A 60 2.78 3.74 6.80
CA GLU A 60 2.95 5.00 7.55
C GLU A 60 3.24 4.74 9.03
N GLY A 61 2.51 3.79 9.65
CA GLY A 61 2.75 3.37 11.02
C GLY A 61 4.15 2.78 11.24
N ILE A 62 4.62 1.96 10.30
CA ILE A 62 5.98 1.40 10.32
C ILE A 62 7.02 2.51 10.18
N LEU A 63 6.85 3.44 9.22
CA LEU A 63 7.77 4.55 9.01
C LEU A 63 7.86 5.46 10.24
N LYS A 64 6.75 5.69 10.93
CA LYS A 64 6.74 6.44 12.19
C LYS A 64 7.62 5.77 13.26
N VAL A 65 7.49 4.45 13.42
CA VAL A 65 8.31 3.67 14.37
C VAL A 65 9.79 3.68 13.96
N LEU A 66 10.08 3.49 12.67
CA LEU A 66 11.45 3.52 12.16
C LEU A 66 12.10 4.90 12.34
N SER A 67 11.36 5.97 12.11
CA SER A 67 11.85 7.34 12.31
C SER A 67 12.20 7.61 13.77
N ALA A 68 11.36 7.16 14.71
CA ALA A 68 11.65 7.30 16.14
C ALA A 68 12.96 6.56 16.53
N LYS A 69 13.13 5.33 16.03
CA LYS A 69 14.32 4.51 16.28
C LYS A 69 15.60 5.12 15.68
N LEU A 70 15.53 5.65 14.46
CA LEU A 70 16.67 6.29 13.78
C LEU A 70 17.10 7.59 14.49
N GLN A 71 16.17 8.31 15.11
CA GLN A 71 16.45 9.52 15.88
C GLN A 71 16.96 9.24 17.31
N GLY A 72 17.12 7.97 17.69
CA GLY A 72 17.55 7.57 19.03
C GLY A 72 16.46 7.69 20.10
N GLY A 73 15.20 7.84 19.70
CA GLY A 73 14.06 7.85 20.61
C GLY A 73 13.70 6.45 21.08
N PHE A 74 13.90 6.18 22.37
CA PHE A 74 13.27 5.10 23.12
C PHE A 74 12.44 5.71 24.25
#